data_AF-A0AAW0EZ19-F1
#
_entry.id   AF-A0AAW0EZ19-F1
#
_cell.length_a   1.000
_cell.length_b   1.000
_cell.length_c   1.000
_cell.angle_alpha   90.00
_cell.angle_beta   90.00
_cell.angle_gamma   90.00
#
_symmetry.space_group_name_H-M   'P 1'
#
loop_
_entity.id
_entity.type
_entity.pdbx_description
1 polymer ?
#
loop_
_entity_poly.entity_id
_entity_poly.type
_entity_poly.pdbx_seq_one_letter_code
_entity_poly.pdbx_strand_id
1 'polypeptide(L)'
;MQDQWMIDGESEDHRSRRDMTEKSIARHVKGEMERQVTSSSTSSAVFVCDGAWITAASIAQPSYLCCGLSNGSVCLLNTSNLSKIYLFELSRDGRGPHKDKDRTDHGRTHGAASQQLVAVATHALPATAAASTSALQVLLCTTLDGAVCVCPMDMSSVLERKKVSRSDMARVKLYPAVSPGAVLHASVQFNAAGNRIVAMLAIAQEESSAQKSTLSTRYRIAVLTCTDATVTLQSRYTSEGEWHTLAPPAATGRVACPGAAVELCYCGWWSADTLVCVWSDSLIQLLLVPTMRVVGECRLLRHCAADAVTLAKVSRPSVAETVEGHSKFGLVAVVLENNIAACFHVTVRYVGAADDREVKRHRGEALAVVSVVPTMQTYCTEDIPVRELHLARSFAWTVVLLLESGAIVFLDAETMRLSVHRAVNRLRAPDAARYEAGGLLTAPRHFFCLVSGRPFSAAVVEHNAAILLKAQ
;
A
#
# COMPACT_ATOMS: atom_id res chain seq x y z
N MET A 1 9.80 49.21 5.95
CA MET A 1 8.73 48.61 5.13
C MET A 1 8.91 47.11 5.14
N GLN A 2 8.47 46.51 6.24
CA GLN A 2 8.18 45.08 6.37
C GLN A 2 6.69 44.92 6.06
N ASP A 3 6.27 43.72 5.65
CA ASP A 3 4.91 43.28 5.29
C ASP A 3 4.56 43.29 3.79
N GLN A 4 5.27 42.48 2.99
CA GLN A 4 4.81 42.16 1.63
C GLN A 4 5.17 40.75 1.14
N TRP A 5 5.10 39.72 2.00
CA TRP A 5 5.35 38.32 1.58
C TRP A 5 4.26 37.33 2.04
N MET A 6 3.00 37.75 2.07
CA MET A 6 1.86 36.84 2.05
C MET A 6 0.93 37.24 0.90
N ILE A 7 1.37 36.97 -0.33
CA ILE A 7 0.47 36.91 -1.48
C ILE A 7 0.97 35.75 -2.36
N ASP A 8 0.58 34.53 -2.01
CA ASP A 8 0.51 33.47 -3.01
C ASP A 8 -0.95 33.38 -3.44
N GLY A 9 -1.26 34.04 -4.55
CA GLY A 9 -2.56 33.96 -5.18
C GLY A 9 -2.78 32.53 -5.67
N GLU A 10 -3.73 31.82 -5.06
CA GLU A 10 -4.32 30.65 -5.71
C GLU A 10 -4.82 31.09 -7.09
N SER A 11 -4.26 30.52 -8.16
CA SER A 11 -4.76 30.81 -9.51
C SER A 11 -6.26 30.47 -9.58
N GLU A 12 -6.98 31.17 -10.45
CA GLU A 12 -8.40 30.88 -10.67
C GLU A 12 -8.63 29.41 -11.09
N ASP A 13 -7.68 28.84 -11.82
CA ASP A 13 -7.68 27.42 -12.20
C ASP A 13 -7.54 26.50 -10.98
N HIS A 14 -6.64 26.80 -10.03
CA HIS A 14 -6.50 26.02 -8.80
C HIS A 14 -7.78 26.09 -7.96
N ARG A 15 -8.37 27.28 -7.82
CA ARG A 15 -9.65 27.45 -7.13
C ARG A 15 -10.78 26.67 -7.79
N SER A 16 -10.91 26.76 -9.11
CA SER A 16 -11.91 26.01 -9.87
C SER A 16 -11.75 24.49 -9.72
N ARG A 17 -10.51 23.98 -9.80
CA ARG A 17 -10.22 22.55 -9.60
C ARG A 17 -10.52 22.07 -8.19
N ARG A 18 -10.21 22.90 -7.18
CA ARG A 18 -10.56 22.62 -5.78
C ARG A 18 -12.08 22.55 -5.62
N ASP A 19 -12.81 23.56 -6.06
CA ASP A 19 -14.27 23.61 -5.96
C ASP A 19 -14.95 22.43 -6.66
N MET A 20 -14.43 22.00 -7.82
CA MET A 20 -14.89 20.79 -8.51
C MET A 20 -14.59 19.52 -7.70
N THR A 21 -13.41 19.44 -7.09
CA THR A 21 -12.98 18.32 -6.24
C THR A 21 -13.85 18.23 -5.00
N GLU A 22 -14.05 19.34 -4.28
CA GLU A 22 -14.93 19.42 -3.11
C GLU A 22 -16.35 19.02 -3.44
N LYS A 23 -16.93 19.61 -4.50
CA LYS A 23 -18.27 19.22 -4.97
C LYS A 23 -18.33 17.77 -5.42
N SER A 24 -17.25 17.21 -5.96
CA SER A 24 -17.18 15.80 -6.33
C SER A 24 -17.15 14.92 -5.10
N ILE A 25 -16.25 15.17 -4.15
CA ILE A 25 -16.13 14.41 -2.90
C ILE A 25 -17.44 14.50 -2.12
N ALA A 26 -18.00 15.69 -1.94
CA ALA A 26 -19.28 15.87 -1.25
C ALA A 26 -20.44 15.10 -1.92
N ARG A 27 -20.46 15.03 -3.26
CA ARG A 27 -21.45 14.21 -4.00
C ARG A 27 -21.20 12.70 -3.85
N HIS A 28 -19.94 12.26 -3.85
CA HIS A 28 -19.55 10.84 -3.74
C HIS A 28 -19.57 10.32 -2.31
N VAL A 29 -19.57 11.21 -1.31
CA VAL A 29 -19.62 10.90 0.12
C VAL A 29 -21.04 11.18 0.64
N LYS A 30 -22.07 10.82 -0.13
CA LYS A 30 -23.49 11.06 0.25
C LYS A 30 -24.20 9.82 0.78
N GLY A 31 -23.73 8.62 0.42
CA GLY A 31 -24.27 7.34 0.91
C GLY A 31 -23.27 6.58 1.78
N GLU A 32 -23.68 6.20 2.99
CA GLU A 32 -23.06 5.10 3.73
C GLU A 32 -23.81 3.83 3.37
N MET A 33 -23.12 2.87 2.76
CA MET A 33 -23.64 1.51 2.68
C MET A 33 -22.86 0.64 3.66
N GLU A 34 -23.38 0.57 4.87
CA GLU A 34 -22.93 -0.37 5.89
C GLU A 34 -23.68 -1.68 5.68
N ARG A 35 -22.96 -2.72 5.26
CA ARG A 35 -23.52 -4.08 5.32
C ARG A 35 -22.47 -4.98 5.94
N GLN A 36 -22.81 -5.48 7.11
CA GLN A 36 -22.08 -6.54 7.73
C GLN A 36 -22.24 -7.79 6.87
N VAL A 37 -21.24 -8.09 6.04
CA VAL A 37 -21.22 -9.37 5.35
C VAL A 37 -20.45 -10.34 6.23
N THR A 38 -21.06 -10.86 7.27
CA THR A 38 -20.47 -11.97 8.02
C THR A 38 -20.49 -13.21 7.13
N SER A 39 -19.33 -13.87 6.95
CA SER A 39 -19.40 -15.24 6.45
C SER A 39 -20.14 -16.04 7.53
N SER A 40 -21.17 -16.77 7.14
CA SER A 40 -21.93 -17.65 8.03
C SER A 40 -21.08 -18.82 8.60
N SER A 41 -19.77 -18.84 8.35
CA SER A 41 -18.87 -19.96 8.61
C SER A 41 -17.48 -19.57 9.14
N THR A 42 -17.17 -18.28 9.34
CA THR A 42 -15.87 -17.85 9.86
C THR A 42 -16.01 -17.30 11.28
N SER A 43 -15.27 -17.93 12.19
CA SER A 43 -15.05 -17.51 13.57
C SER A 43 -14.80 -16.00 13.67
N SER A 44 -15.19 -15.39 14.80
CA SER A 44 -14.82 -14.02 15.17
C SER A 44 -13.31 -13.74 15.10
N ALA A 45 -12.47 -14.78 14.98
CA ALA A 45 -11.03 -14.73 14.84
C ALA A 45 -10.49 -14.32 13.45
N VAL A 46 -11.32 -14.25 12.39
CA VAL A 46 -10.84 -13.89 11.04
C VAL A 46 -11.04 -12.40 10.77
N PHE A 47 -9.98 -11.72 10.31
CA PHE A 47 -9.99 -10.30 9.96
C PHE A 47 -9.30 -10.06 8.61
N VAL A 48 -9.56 -8.91 8.00
CA VAL A 48 -8.90 -8.46 6.78
C VAL A 48 -7.52 -7.91 7.11
N CYS A 49 -6.49 -8.46 6.47
CA CYS A 49 -5.09 -8.05 6.64
C CYS A 49 -4.68 -6.93 5.66
N ASP A 50 -5.20 -6.97 4.43
CA ASP A 50 -4.86 -6.06 3.35
C ASP A 50 -5.98 -6.02 2.31
N GLY A 51 -5.99 -5.00 1.44
CA GLY A 51 -6.97 -4.91 0.37
C GLY A 51 -6.57 -4.06 -0.83
N ALA A 52 -7.11 -4.39 -1.99
CA ALA A 52 -6.85 -3.72 -3.25
C ALA A 52 -8.14 -3.55 -4.09
N TRP A 53 -8.22 -2.46 -4.85
CA TRP A 53 -9.34 -2.19 -5.73
C TRP A 53 -9.20 -2.95 -7.06
N ILE A 54 -10.29 -3.57 -7.49
CA ILE A 54 -10.50 -3.99 -8.87
C ILE A 54 -11.55 -3.04 -9.45
N THR A 55 -11.08 -1.99 -10.11
CA THR A 55 -11.95 -1.02 -10.76
C THR A 55 -12.46 -1.59 -12.07
N ALA A 56 -13.77 -1.53 -12.27
CA ALA A 56 -14.38 -1.87 -13.53
C ALA A 56 -13.89 -0.95 -14.67
N ALA A 57 -13.80 -1.48 -15.89
CA ALA A 57 -13.44 -0.70 -17.08
C ALA A 57 -14.55 0.28 -17.51
N SER A 58 -15.77 0.10 -17.02
CA SER A 58 -16.95 0.92 -17.31
C SER A 58 -17.82 1.08 -16.08
N ILE A 59 -18.57 2.19 -16.03
CA ILE A 59 -19.57 2.49 -14.99
C ILE A 59 -20.66 1.39 -14.92
N ALA A 60 -20.92 0.72 -16.05
CA ALA A 60 -21.91 -0.36 -16.13
C ALA A 60 -21.46 -1.67 -15.45
N GLN A 61 -20.16 -1.83 -15.15
CA GLN A 61 -19.61 -3.01 -14.50
C GLN A 61 -19.36 -2.74 -13.01
N PRO A 62 -19.68 -3.70 -12.13
CA PRO A 62 -19.41 -3.56 -10.70
C PRO A 62 -17.90 -3.54 -10.45
N SER A 63 -17.45 -2.64 -9.59
CA SER A 63 -16.09 -2.71 -9.03
C SER A 63 -16.05 -3.72 -7.89
N TYR A 64 -14.87 -4.28 -7.61
CA TYR A 64 -14.67 -5.23 -6.53
C TYR A 64 -13.58 -4.74 -5.58
N LEU A 65 -13.76 -5.03 -4.30
CA LEU A 65 -12.69 -4.93 -3.32
C LEU A 65 -12.11 -6.33 -3.11
N CYS A 66 -10.82 -6.50 -3.40
CA CYS A 66 -10.09 -7.73 -3.13
C CYS A 66 -9.48 -7.64 -1.73
N CYS A 67 -9.80 -8.59 -0.85
CA CYS A 67 -9.36 -8.60 0.55
C CYS A 67 -8.53 -9.86 0.84
N GLY A 68 -7.34 -9.66 1.42
CA GLY A 68 -6.57 -10.73 2.05
C GLY A 68 -7.02 -10.93 3.50
N LEU A 69 -7.25 -12.16 3.93
CA LEU A 69 -7.76 -12.50 5.26
C LEU A 69 -6.71 -13.21 6.12
N SER A 70 -6.77 -12.99 7.43
CA SER A 70 -5.80 -13.52 8.41
C SER A 70 -5.74 -15.05 8.51
N ASN A 71 -6.75 -15.72 7.97
CA ASN A 71 -6.80 -17.17 7.86
C ASN A 71 -6.21 -17.69 6.54
N GLY A 72 -5.51 -16.88 5.73
CA GLY A 72 -4.93 -17.33 4.46
C GLY A 72 -5.93 -17.43 3.30
N SER A 73 -7.12 -16.85 3.43
CA SER A 73 -8.09 -16.75 2.34
C SER A 73 -8.02 -15.39 1.65
N VAL A 74 -8.40 -15.37 0.37
CA VAL A 74 -8.64 -14.12 -0.37
C VAL A 74 -10.08 -14.11 -0.81
N CYS A 75 -10.77 -12.97 -0.66
CA CYS A 75 -12.14 -12.82 -1.12
C CYS A 75 -12.32 -11.53 -1.95
N LEU A 76 -13.32 -11.56 -2.81
CA LEU A 76 -13.82 -10.41 -3.55
C LEU A 76 -15.13 -9.97 -2.92
N LEU A 77 -15.24 -8.68 -2.61
CA LEU A 77 -16.46 -8.02 -2.23
C LEU A 77 -16.97 -7.21 -3.42
N ASN A 78 -18.11 -7.60 -3.98
CA ASN A 78 -18.78 -6.83 -5.02
C ASN A 78 -19.29 -5.52 -4.41
N THR A 79 -18.83 -4.40 -4.91
CA THR A 79 -19.10 -3.11 -4.27
C THR A 79 -20.47 -2.53 -4.61
N SER A 80 -21.23 -3.16 -5.52
CA SER A 80 -22.59 -2.73 -5.91
C SER A 80 -23.68 -3.45 -5.11
N ASN A 81 -23.52 -4.75 -4.85
CA ASN A 81 -24.51 -5.55 -4.12
C ASN A 81 -23.98 -6.16 -2.81
N LEU A 82 -22.70 -5.94 -2.50
CA LEU A 82 -22.00 -6.43 -1.31
C LEU A 82 -21.93 -7.95 -1.21
N SER A 83 -22.05 -8.67 -2.33
CA SER A 83 -21.82 -10.10 -2.35
C SER A 83 -20.34 -10.43 -2.15
N LYS A 84 -20.07 -11.52 -1.42
CA LYS A 84 -18.72 -12.05 -1.19
C LYS A 84 -18.48 -13.29 -2.02
N ILE A 85 -17.30 -13.35 -2.64
CA ILE A 85 -16.82 -14.49 -3.40
C ILE A 85 -15.46 -14.87 -2.83
N TYR A 86 -15.34 -16.08 -2.27
CA TYR A 86 -14.05 -16.57 -1.79
C TYR A 86 -13.27 -17.13 -2.97
N LEU A 87 -12.11 -16.54 -3.24
CA LEU A 87 -11.22 -17.01 -4.30
C LEU A 87 -10.50 -18.27 -3.87
N PHE A 88 -9.87 -18.23 -2.69
CA PHE A 88 -9.11 -19.35 -2.14
C PHE A 88 -9.61 -19.68 -0.74
N GLU A 89 -10.23 -20.85 -0.58
CA GLU A 89 -10.47 -21.43 0.74
C GLU A 89 -9.26 -22.30 1.11
N LEU A 90 -8.78 -22.22 2.35
CA LEU A 90 -7.94 -23.31 2.86
C LEU A 90 -8.83 -24.54 2.90
N SER A 91 -8.41 -25.61 2.20
CA SER A 91 -8.99 -26.92 2.41
C SER A 91 -8.89 -27.24 3.90
N ARG A 92 -10.03 -27.23 4.59
CA ARG A 92 -10.15 -27.82 5.94
C ARG A 92 -10.21 -29.35 5.85
N ASP A 93 -10.12 -29.93 4.66
CA ASP A 93 -10.31 -31.36 4.45
C ASP A 93 -9.03 -32.15 4.71
N GLY A 94 -8.75 -32.34 6.00
CA GLY A 94 -8.16 -33.56 6.50
C GLY A 94 -9.21 -34.63 6.76
N ARG A 95 -10.13 -34.90 5.80
CA ARG A 95 -10.86 -36.18 5.78
C ARG A 95 -10.05 -37.16 4.94
N GLY A 96 -9.00 -37.72 5.55
CA GLY A 96 -8.31 -38.85 4.96
C GLY A 96 -9.27 -40.04 4.82
N PRO A 97 -9.30 -40.74 3.68
CA PRO A 97 -10.01 -42.00 3.57
C PRO A 97 -9.06 -43.12 4.02
N HIS A 98 -9.21 -43.64 5.24
CA HIS A 98 -9.14 -45.09 5.53
C HIS A 98 -9.05 -45.45 7.02
N LYS A 99 -9.97 -46.35 7.40
CA LYS A 99 -9.83 -47.56 8.24
C LYS A 99 -9.54 -47.41 9.75
N ASP A 100 -10.48 -48.00 10.49
CA ASP A 100 -10.41 -48.54 11.84
C ASP A 100 -9.01 -48.92 12.33
N LYS A 101 -8.60 -48.35 13.48
CA LYS A 101 -8.21 -49.11 14.70
C LYS A 101 -7.82 -48.17 15.85
N ASP A 102 -8.61 -48.25 16.91
CA ASP A 102 -8.31 -48.15 18.35
C ASP A 102 -7.25 -47.19 18.93
N ARG A 103 -7.75 -46.37 19.88
CA ARG A 103 -7.18 -46.01 21.19
C ARG A 103 -5.77 -45.40 21.23
N THR A 104 -5.70 -44.09 21.48
CA THR A 104 -5.53 -43.53 22.84
C THR A 104 -5.66 -42.02 22.80
N ASP A 105 -6.39 -41.53 23.79
CA ASP A 105 -6.89 -40.18 23.92
C ASP A 105 -5.91 -39.36 24.75
N HIS A 106 -5.08 -38.52 24.12
CA HIS A 106 -4.33 -37.44 24.77
C HIS A 106 -4.43 -36.15 23.93
N GLY A 107 -5.39 -35.30 24.31
CA GLY A 107 -5.26 -33.83 24.29
C GLY A 107 -4.78 -33.19 22.99
N ARG A 108 -5.53 -33.32 21.88
CA ARG A 108 -5.42 -32.38 20.76
C ARG A 108 -6.02 -31.03 21.18
N THR A 109 -5.21 -30.17 21.77
CA THR A 109 -5.45 -28.72 21.73
C THR A 109 -5.76 -28.35 20.28
N HIS A 110 -6.92 -27.74 20.04
CA HIS A 110 -7.26 -27.09 18.79
C HIS A 110 -6.14 -26.10 18.44
N GLY A 111 -5.19 -26.53 17.61
CA GLY A 111 -4.09 -25.70 17.17
C GLY A 111 -4.67 -24.47 16.51
N ALA A 112 -4.47 -23.30 17.13
CA ALA A 112 -4.76 -22.02 16.52
C ALA A 112 -4.09 -22.03 15.15
N ALA A 113 -4.89 -21.94 14.08
CA ALA A 113 -4.34 -21.78 12.74
C ALA A 113 -3.40 -20.57 12.81
N SER A 114 -2.10 -20.80 12.59
CA SER A 114 -1.10 -19.73 12.59
C SER A 114 -1.63 -18.61 11.71
N GLN A 115 -1.74 -17.40 12.27
CA GLN A 115 -2.17 -16.23 11.50
C GLN A 115 -1.25 -16.12 10.27
N GLN A 116 -1.87 -16.01 9.09
CA GLN A 116 -1.15 -15.80 7.83
C GLN A 116 -1.38 -14.35 7.42
N LEU A 117 -0.32 -13.54 7.42
CA LEU A 117 -0.39 -12.20 6.85
C LEU A 117 -0.50 -12.32 5.32
N VAL A 118 -1.65 -11.87 4.80
CA VAL A 118 -1.97 -11.90 3.37
C VAL A 118 -1.95 -10.47 2.86
N ALA A 119 -0.95 -10.15 2.05
CA ALA A 119 -0.92 -8.94 1.23
C ALA A 119 -1.60 -9.22 -0.11
N VAL A 120 -2.24 -8.21 -0.69
CA VAL A 120 -2.93 -8.33 -1.98
C VAL A 120 -2.68 -7.10 -2.85
N ALA A 121 -2.44 -7.34 -4.14
CA ALA A 121 -2.41 -6.30 -5.15
C ALA A 121 -3.08 -6.80 -6.43
N THR A 122 -3.71 -5.88 -7.14
CA THR A 122 -4.43 -6.15 -8.37
C THR A 122 -3.92 -5.25 -9.49
N HIS A 123 -3.85 -5.79 -10.70
CA HIS A 123 -3.51 -5.04 -11.89
C HIS A 123 -4.46 -5.42 -13.03
N ALA A 124 -5.21 -4.44 -13.54
CA ALA A 124 -6.09 -4.64 -14.68
C ALA A 124 -5.25 -4.75 -15.96
N LEU A 125 -5.48 -5.80 -16.74
CA LEU A 125 -4.81 -5.99 -18.01
C LEU A 125 -5.49 -5.14 -19.10
N PRO A 126 -4.72 -4.52 -20.01
CA PRO A 126 -5.30 -3.83 -21.14
C PRO A 126 -6.08 -4.83 -22.00
N ALA A 127 -7.33 -4.49 -22.35
CA ALA A 127 -8.15 -5.32 -23.23
C ALA A 127 -7.43 -5.45 -24.58
N THR A 128 -7.08 -6.68 -24.97
CA THR A 128 -6.58 -6.93 -26.32
C THR A 128 -7.69 -6.62 -27.31
N ALA A 129 -7.40 -5.89 -28.39
CA ALA A 129 -8.38 -5.42 -29.38
C ALA A 129 -9.20 -6.55 -30.06
N ALA A 130 -8.85 -7.82 -29.82
CA ALA A 130 -9.55 -9.00 -30.32
C ALA A 130 -10.53 -9.64 -29.30
N ALA A 131 -10.57 -9.18 -28.05
CA ALA A 131 -11.50 -9.67 -27.04
C ALA A 131 -12.74 -8.77 -26.98
N SER A 132 -13.89 -9.32 -27.40
CA SER A 132 -15.19 -8.68 -27.32
C SER A 132 -15.55 -8.28 -25.87
N THR A 133 -15.45 -6.98 -25.59
CA THR A 133 -16.32 -6.12 -24.75
C THR A 133 -16.91 -6.60 -23.41
N SER A 134 -16.53 -7.73 -22.81
CA SER A 134 -17.27 -8.26 -21.64
C SER A 134 -16.45 -8.74 -20.44
N ALA A 135 -15.19 -9.19 -20.62
CA ALA A 135 -14.43 -9.80 -19.53
C ALA A 135 -13.26 -8.91 -19.06
N LEU A 136 -13.35 -8.37 -17.83
CA LEU A 136 -12.23 -7.70 -17.16
C LEU A 136 -11.20 -8.77 -16.76
N GLN A 137 -10.03 -8.74 -17.39
CA GLN A 137 -8.89 -9.57 -16.99
C GLN A 137 -8.02 -8.83 -15.98
N VAL A 138 -7.72 -9.49 -14.87
CA VAL A 138 -6.98 -8.91 -13.74
C VAL A 138 -5.88 -9.85 -13.32
N LEU A 139 -4.68 -9.36 -13.06
CA LEU A 139 -3.68 -10.10 -12.30
C LEU A 139 -3.85 -9.82 -10.81
N LEU A 140 -4.00 -10.88 -10.02
CA LEU A 140 -3.89 -10.87 -8.58
C LEU A 140 -2.48 -11.29 -8.19
N CYS A 141 -1.78 -10.43 -7.45
CA CYS A 141 -0.62 -10.81 -6.67
C CYS A 141 -1.04 -10.90 -5.20
N THR A 142 -0.62 -11.97 -4.52
CA THR A 142 -0.93 -12.13 -3.10
C THR A 142 0.16 -12.91 -2.39
N THR A 143 0.28 -12.71 -1.08
CA THR A 143 1.15 -13.54 -0.25
C THR A 143 0.35 -14.63 0.45
N LEU A 144 0.60 -15.89 0.08
CA LEU A 144 -0.08 -17.05 0.66
C LEU A 144 0.93 -18.14 0.97
N ASP A 145 0.71 -18.83 2.09
CA ASP A 145 1.54 -19.97 2.54
C ASP A 145 3.04 -19.67 2.52
N GLY A 146 3.44 -18.45 2.92
CA GLY A 146 4.84 -18.03 2.95
C GLY A 146 5.47 -17.86 1.57
N ALA A 147 4.68 -17.55 0.54
CA ALA A 147 5.16 -17.28 -0.80
C ALA A 147 4.42 -16.09 -1.42
N VAL A 148 5.10 -15.38 -2.33
CA VAL A 148 4.49 -14.44 -3.27
C VAL A 148 3.94 -15.23 -4.45
N CYS A 149 2.63 -15.12 -4.65
CA CYS A 149 1.89 -15.85 -5.66
C CYS A 149 1.24 -14.88 -6.66
N VAL A 150 1.09 -15.32 -7.91
CA VAL A 150 0.43 -14.56 -8.97
C VAL A 150 -0.64 -15.43 -9.64
N CYS A 151 -1.81 -14.84 -9.87
CA CYS A 151 -2.96 -15.50 -10.50
C CYS A 151 -3.76 -14.48 -11.37
N PRO A 152 -3.87 -14.64 -12.70
CA PRO A 152 -4.85 -14.01 -13.55
C PRO A 152 -6.22 -14.52 -13.17
N MET A 153 -7.12 -13.56 -13.11
CA MET A 153 -8.52 -13.72 -12.87
C MET A 153 -9.22 -13.17 -14.10
N ASP A 154 -9.89 -14.06 -14.81
CA ASP A 154 -10.98 -13.64 -15.69
C ASP A 154 -12.21 -13.42 -14.81
N MET A 155 -12.59 -12.16 -14.63
CA MET A 155 -13.71 -11.80 -13.75
C MET A 155 -15.04 -12.40 -14.21
N SER A 156 -15.23 -12.70 -15.50
CA SER A 156 -16.45 -13.37 -15.97
C SER A 156 -16.52 -14.80 -15.41
N SER A 157 -15.46 -15.58 -15.59
CA SER A 157 -15.30 -16.92 -15.04
C SER A 157 -15.37 -16.97 -13.51
N VAL A 158 -14.76 -16.01 -12.81
CA VAL A 158 -14.76 -15.94 -11.33
C VAL A 158 -16.18 -15.75 -10.80
N LEU A 159 -16.99 -14.93 -11.47
CA LEU A 159 -18.37 -14.68 -11.06
C LEU A 159 -19.28 -15.88 -11.28
N GLU A 160 -19.03 -16.67 -12.32
CA GLU A 160 -19.78 -17.90 -12.60
C GLU A 160 -19.39 -19.06 -11.67
N ARG A 161 -18.09 -19.30 -11.50
CA ARG A 161 -17.56 -20.46 -10.78
C ARG A 161 -17.61 -20.32 -9.26
N LYS A 162 -17.73 -19.09 -8.74
CA LYS A 162 -17.73 -18.73 -7.30
C LYS A 162 -16.51 -19.19 -6.49
N LYS A 163 -15.52 -19.87 -7.09
CA LYS A 163 -14.25 -20.30 -6.51
C LYS A 163 -13.16 -20.33 -7.59
N VAL A 164 -11.93 -19.95 -7.22
CA VAL A 164 -10.73 -20.11 -8.06
C VAL A 164 -9.87 -21.21 -7.46
N SER A 165 -9.39 -22.15 -8.27
CA SER A 165 -8.56 -23.21 -7.71
C SER A 165 -7.21 -22.66 -7.27
N ARG A 166 -6.72 -23.09 -6.10
CA ARG A 166 -5.34 -22.78 -5.67
C ARG A 166 -4.29 -23.35 -6.64
N SER A 167 -4.64 -24.38 -7.42
CA SER A 167 -3.78 -24.92 -8.48
C SER A 167 -3.45 -23.90 -9.56
N ASP A 168 -4.31 -22.89 -9.73
CA ASP A 168 -4.16 -21.86 -10.75
C ASP A 168 -3.27 -20.71 -10.24
N MET A 169 -2.67 -20.85 -9.04
CA MET A 169 -1.74 -19.86 -8.50
C MET A 169 -0.31 -20.28 -8.76
N ALA A 170 0.43 -19.46 -9.50
CA ALA A 170 1.87 -19.63 -9.63
C ALA A 170 2.56 -19.08 -8.38
N ARG A 171 3.31 -19.92 -7.67
CA ARG A 171 4.25 -19.49 -6.61
C ARG A 171 5.52 -18.98 -7.27
N VAL A 172 5.76 -17.68 -7.17
CA VAL A 172 6.86 -17.02 -7.89
C VAL A 172 8.09 -16.79 -7.00
N LYS A 173 7.88 -16.55 -5.70
CA LYS A 173 8.98 -16.33 -4.75
C LYS A 173 8.60 -16.81 -3.35
N LEU A 174 9.37 -17.74 -2.79
CA LEU A 174 9.21 -18.14 -1.39
C LEU A 174 9.72 -17.03 -0.47
N TYR A 175 9.11 -16.87 0.69
CA TYR A 175 9.62 -16.02 1.77
C TYR A 175 11.01 -16.48 2.21
N PRO A 176 11.84 -15.58 2.76
CA PRO A 176 13.06 -15.99 3.42
C PRO A 176 12.73 -16.92 4.60
N ALA A 177 13.64 -17.85 4.90
CA ALA A 177 13.48 -18.73 6.06
C ALA A 177 13.49 -17.90 7.36
N VAL A 178 12.36 -17.83 8.04
CA VAL A 178 12.17 -17.10 9.30
C VAL A 178 11.32 -17.91 10.27
N SER A 179 11.41 -17.62 11.56
CA SER A 179 10.58 -18.27 12.57
C SER A 179 9.09 -17.99 12.32
N PRO A 180 8.20 -18.93 12.68
CA PRO A 180 6.76 -18.70 12.61
C PRO A 180 6.37 -17.43 13.39
N GLY A 181 5.59 -16.56 12.75
CA GLY A 181 5.16 -15.29 13.37
C GLY A 181 6.21 -14.17 13.34
N ALA A 182 7.42 -14.39 12.81
CA ALA A 182 8.41 -13.32 12.68
C ALA A 182 8.06 -12.29 11.61
N VAL A 183 7.23 -12.62 10.63
CA VAL A 183 6.75 -11.65 9.65
C VAL A 183 5.71 -10.76 10.31
N LEU A 184 6.05 -9.48 10.48
CA LEU A 184 5.23 -8.47 11.13
C LEU A 184 4.31 -7.77 10.12
N HIS A 185 4.79 -7.58 8.90
CA HIS A 185 4.04 -6.94 7.83
C HIS A 185 4.47 -7.49 6.47
N ALA A 186 3.51 -7.59 5.55
CA ALA A 186 3.76 -7.92 4.15
C ALA A 186 3.03 -6.91 3.27
N SER A 187 3.67 -6.49 2.19
CA SER A 187 3.02 -5.70 1.14
C SER A 187 3.50 -6.15 -0.23
N VAL A 188 2.60 -6.08 -1.22
CA VAL A 188 2.91 -6.34 -2.62
C VAL A 188 2.33 -5.21 -3.47
N GLN A 189 3.06 -4.77 -4.49
CA GLN A 189 2.57 -3.72 -5.39
C GLN A 189 3.07 -3.94 -6.81
N PHE A 190 2.15 -3.84 -7.77
CA PHE A 190 2.49 -3.72 -9.18
C PHE A 190 3.08 -2.34 -9.49
N ASN A 191 4.02 -2.30 -10.43
CA ASN A 191 4.38 -1.05 -11.10
C ASN A 191 3.22 -0.60 -12.02
N ALA A 192 3.31 0.61 -12.59
CA ALA A 192 2.24 1.15 -13.42
C ALA A 192 1.92 0.28 -14.66
N ALA A 193 2.94 -0.36 -15.24
CA ALA A 193 2.80 -1.21 -16.41
C ALA A 193 2.37 -2.66 -16.09
N GLY A 194 2.24 -3.02 -14.81
CA GLY A 194 1.95 -4.38 -14.36
C GLY A 194 3.09 -5.37 -14.54
N ASN A 195 4.07 -5.12 -15.40
CA ASN A 195 5.14 -6.08 -15.71
C ASN A 195 6.18 -6.28 -14.60
N ARG A 196 6.11 -5.53 -13.49
CA ARG A 196 6.95 -5.73 -12.31
C ARG A 196 6.15 -5.68 -11.02
N ILE A 197 6.57 -6.50 -10.05
CA ILE A 197 5.98 -6.56 -8.71
C ILE A 197 7.09 -6.30 -7.71
N VAL A 198 6.86 -5.38 -6.77
CA VAL A 198 7.68 -5.28 -5.57
C VAL A 198 6.96 -6.01 -4.44
N ALA A 199 7.67 -6.90 -3.76
CA ALA A 199 7.21 -7.56 -2.54
C ALA A 199 8.12 -7.13 -1.39
N MET A 200 7.53 -6.69 -0.29
CA MET A 200 8.24 -6.23 0.90
C MET A 200 7.72 -6.96 2.13
N LEU A 201 8.64 -7.44 2.96
CA LEU A 201 8.37 -8.06 4.25
C LEU A 201 9.08 -7.26 5.35
N ALA A 202 8.35 -6.93 6.41
CA ALA A 202 8.92 -6.48 7.67
C ALA A 202 9.01 -7.69 8.60
N ILE A 203 10.20 -7.95 9.13
CA ILE A 203 10.52 -9.17 9.87
C ILE A 203 11.09 -8.76 11.23
N ALA A 204 10.54 -9.31 12.30
CA ALA A 204 11.06 -9.15 13.65
C ALA A 204 12.46 -9.77 13.74
N GLN A 205 13.40 -9.01 14.28
CA GLN A 205 14.75 -9.46 14.57
C GLN A 205 14.89 -9.55 16.10
N GLU A 206 15.08 -10.77 16.59
CA GLU A 206 15.50 -10.99 17.97
C GLU A 206 16.99 -10.65 18.08
N GLU A 207 17.32 -9.60 18.83
CA GLU A 207 18.70 -9.29 19.15
C GLU A 207 19.16 -10.17 20.31
N SER A 208 20.12 -11.06 20.05
CA SER A 208 20.72 -11.89 21.09
C SER A 208 21.68 -11.05 21.94
N SER A 209 21.15 -10.29 22.90
CA SER A 209 21.96 -9.75 23.99
C SER A 209 21.16 -9.68 25.28
N ALA A 210 21.82 -9.96 26.41
CA ALA A 210 21.20 -10.21 27.72
C ALA A 210 20.63 -8.96 28.43
N GLN A 211 20.31 -7.89 27.70
CA GLN A 211 19.73 -6.67 28.25
C GLN A 211 18.53 -6.25 27.40
N LYS A 212 17.34 -6.24 28.03
CA LYS A 212 16.03 -5.73 27.54
C LYS A 212 15.86 -5.77 26.01
N SER A 213 15.14 -6.78 25.53
CA SER A 213 14.79 -7.02 24.13
C SER A 213 14.10 -5.82 23.46
N THR A 214 14.86 -4.92 22.87
CA THR A 214 14.36 -4.07 21.80
C THR A 214 14.25 -4.94 20.55
N LEU A 215 13.01 -5.26 20.15
CA LEU A 215 12.74 -5.92 18.88
C LEU A 215 13.11 -4.93 17.76
N SER A 216 14.16 -5.22 17.01
CA SER A 216 14.48 -4.46 15.80
C SER A 216 13.73 -5.03 14.60
N THR A 217 13.33 -4.17 13.66
CA THR A 217 12.61 -4.61 12.45
C THR A 217 13.57 -4.63 11.26
N ARG A 218 13.63 -5.76 10.56
CA ARG A 218 14.40 -5.93 9.33
C ARG A 218 13.47 -5.95 8.12
N TYR A 219 13.76 -5.13 7.11
CA TYR A 219 12.97 -5.06 5.88
C TYR A 219 13.64 -5.87 4.76
N ARG A 220 12.89 -6.78 4.15
CA ARG A 220 13.31 -7.61 3.01
C ARG A 220 12.49 -7.25 1.80
N ILE A 221 13.15 -7.03 0.67
CA ILE A 221 12.51 -6.71 -0.62
C ILE A 221 12.91 -7.70 -1.69
N ALA A 222 11.94 -8.12 -2.49
CA ALA A 222 12.15 -8.83 -3.74
C ALA A 222 11.41 -8.09 -4.86
N VAL A 223 12.03 -8.06 -6.05
CA VAL A 223 11.37 -7.58 -7.27
C VAL A 223 11.20 -8.75 -8.23
N LEU A 224 9.97 -8.91 -8.71
CA LEU A 224 9.59 -9.91 -9.70
C LEU A 224 9.37 -9.20 -11.04
N THR A 225 9.89 -9.77 -12.12
CA THR A 225 9.83 -9.18 -13.46
C THR A 225 9.13 -10.14 -14.42
N CYS A 226 8.31 -9.58 -15.30
CA CYS A 226 7.76 -10.29 -16.45
C CYS A 226 8.45 -9.78 -17.72
N THR A 227 9.07 -10.69 -18.47
CA THR A 227 9.85 -10.37 -19.67
C THR A 227 9.00 -10.17 -20.93
N ASP A 228 7.73 -10.60 -20.93
CA ASP A 228 6.83 -10.38 -22.05
C ASP A 228 6.15 -9.01 -21.95
N ALA A 229 6.23 -8.23 -23.03
CA ALA A 229 5.58 -6.92 -23.17
C ALA A 229 4.05 -7.03 -23.15
N THR A 230 3.50 -8.20 -23.46
CA THR A 230 2.09 -8.54 -23.34
C THR A 230 1.87 -9.35 -22.06
N VAL A 231 1.62 -8.64 -20.97
CA VAL A 231 1.27 -9.25 -19.68
C VAL A 231 -0.04 -10.02 -19.85
N THR A 232 0.04 -11.32 -20.11
CA THR A 232 -1.14 -12.14 -20.44
C THR A 232 -1.27 -13.40 -19.60
N LEU A 233 -0.24 -13.87 -18.87
CA LEU A 233 -0.35 -15.13 -18.11
C LEU A 233 0.61 -15.34 -16.93
N GLN A 234 0.14 -16.18 -16.01
CA GLN A 234 0.72 -16.62 -14.70
C GLN A 234 2.20 -16.95 -14.75
N SER A 235 2.61 -17.61 -15.83
CA SER A 235 3.88 -18.34 -15.92
C SER A 235 5.08 -17.47 -16.26
N ARG A 236 4.93 -16.14 -16.27
CA ARG A 236 5.93 -15.23 -16.84
C ARG A 236 6.64 -14.33 -15.85
N TYR A 237 6.17 -14.26 -14.60
CA TYR A 237 6.95 -13.56 -13.58
C TYR A 237 8.07 -14.47 -13.10
N THR A 238 9.29 -13.96 -13.18
CA THR A 238 10.48 -14.59 -12.61
C THR A 238 10.97 -13.74 -11.46
N SER A 239 11.46 -14.39 -10.40
CA SER A 239 12.21 -13.71 -9.36
C SER A 239 13.62 -13.46 -9.87
N GLU A 240 14.05 -12.20 -9.92
CA GLU A 240 15.46 -11.87 -10.10
C GLU A 240 16.13 -11.93 -8.72
N GLY A 241 17.06 -12.87 -8.52
CA GLY A 241 17.93 -12.91 -7.34
C GLY A 241 17.28 -13.27 -5.99
N GLU A 242 18.03 -13.05 -4.91
CA GLU A 242 17.64 -13.30 -3.53
C GLU A 242 16.87 -12.13 -2.90
N TRP A 243 16.25 -12.34 -1.73
CA TRP A 243 15.64 -11.24 -0.98
C TRP A 243 16.71 -10.24 -0.51
N HIS A 244 16.63 -9.02 -1.02
CA HIS A 244 17.50 -7.92 -0.61
C HIS A 244 17.11 -7.44 0.77
N THR A 245 18.08 -7.25 1.65
CA THR A 245 17.85 -6.58 2.94
C THR A 245 18.05 -5.09 2.72
N LEU A 246 17.04 -4.29 3.06
CA LEU A 246 17.23 -2.85 3.10
C LEU A 246 18.01 -2.49 4.36
N ALA A 247 19.14 -1.82 4.17
CA ALA A 247 19.81 -1.17 5.28
C ALA A 247 19.05 0.11 5.62
N PRO A 248 18.76 0.38 6.91
CA PRO A 248 18.32 1.71 7.30
C PRO A 248 19.41 2.72 6.92
N PRO A 249 19.04 3.99 6.70
CA PRO A 249 20.01 5.02 6.39
C PRO A 249 21.09 5.08 7.45
N ALA A 250 22.36 5.11 7.03
CA ALA A 250 23.45 5.32 7.98
C ALA A 250 23.18 6.67 8.68
N ALA A 251 23.25 6.69 10.01
CA ALA A 251 23.24 7.93 10.78
C ALA A 251 24.48 8.73 10.40
N THR A 252 24.42 9.48 9.29
CA THR A 252 25.49 10.31 8.79
C THR A 252 25.64 11.50 9.72
N GLY A 253 26.36 11.27 10.81
CA GLY A 253 27.11 12.31 11.49
C GLY A 253 26.37 13.26 12.44
N ARG A 254 25.23 12.91 13.06
CA ARG A 254 24.78 13.58 14.30
C ARG A 254 23.66 12.87 15.04
N VAL A 255 23.84 12.88 16.37
CA VAL A 255 22.94 12.54 17.49
C VAL A 255 21.63 11.90 17.06
N ALA A 256 21.65 10.58 16.87
CA ALA A 256 20.45 9.80 17.09
C ALA A 256 19.92 10.15 18.47
N CYS A 257 18.62 10.47 18.60
CA CYS A 257 17.98 10.33 19.90
C CYS A 257 18.33 8.91 20.39
N PRO A 258 18.98 8.77 21.55
CA PRO A 258 19.35 7.45 22.04
C PRO A 258 18.07 6.67 22.31
N GLY A 259 17.73 5.72 21.45
CA GLY A 259 16.73 4.70 21.77
C GLY A 259 15.76 4.22 20.67
N ALA A 260 15.58 4.92 19.55
CA ALA A 260 14.60 4.51 18.53
C ALA A 260 15.27 4.05 17.22
N ALA A 261 14.96 2.83 16.77
CA ALA A 261 15.40 2.33 15.47
C ALA A 261 14.72 3.10 14.33
N VAL A 262 15.44 3.38 13.25
CA VAL A 262 14.86 3.99 12.04
C VAL A 262 14.01 2.95 11.31
N GLU A 263 12.74 3.26 11.09
CA GLU A 263 11.74 2.36 10.52
C GLU A 263 11.34 2.79 9.11
N LEU A 264 10.99 1.82 8.27
CA LEU A 264 10.52 2.07 6.91
C LEU A 264 9.02 2.35 6.93
N CYS A 265 8.64 3.60 6.65
CA CYS A 265 7.24 4.04 6.66
C CYS A 265 6.52 3.78 5.33
N TYR A 266 7.26 3.82 4.22
CA TYR A 266 6.74 3.52 2.89
C TYR A 266 7.81 2.93 1.99
N CYS A 267 7.44 1.95 1.18
CA CYS A 267 8.20 1.51 0.03
C CYS A 267 7.26 1.25 -1.15
N GLY A 268 7.61 1.75 -2.33
CA GLY A 268 6.84 1.53 -3.54
C GLY A 268 7.58 2.00 -4.78
N TRP A 269 6.93 1.86 -5.93
CA TRP A 269 7.53 2.29 -7.20
C TRP A 269 7.53 3.82 -7.32
N TRP A 270 8.65 4.38 -7.76
CA TRP A 270 8.74 5.75 -8.26
C TRP A 270 8.67 5.78 -9.79
N SER A 271 9.37 4.86 -10.43
CA SER A 271 9.39 4.65 -11.89
C SER A 271 9.39 3.16 -12.21
N ALA A 272 9.60 2.79 -13.48
CA ALA A 272 9.70 1.37 -13.88
C ALA A 272 10.93 0.64 -13.29
N ASP A 273 11.95 1.40 -12.91
CA ASP A 273 13.29 0.92 -12.53
C ASP A 273 13.77 1.44 -11.17
N THR A 274 13.03 2.36 -10.55
CA THR A 274 13.39 2.98 -9.29
C THR A 274 12.28 2.78 -8.26
N LEU A 275 12.65 2.33 -7.06
CA LEU A 275 11.78 2.33 -5.88
C LEU A 275 12.03 3.60 -5.06
N VAL A 276 11.01 4.06 -4.36
CA VAL A 276 11.12 5.12 -3.36
C VAL A 276 10.85 4.54 -1.98
N CYS A 277 11.73 4.85 -1.04
CA CYS A 277 11.61 4.54 0.37
C CYS A 277 11.47 5.83 1.16
N VAL A 278 10.53 5.86 2.10
CA VAL A 278 10.39 6.96 3.08
C VAL A 278 10.60 6.35 4.46
N TRP A 279 11.57 6.89 5.19
CA TRP A 279 11.99 6.42 6.51
C TRP A 279 11.44 7.31 7.62
N SER A 280 11.36 6.77 8.84
CA SER A 280 10.82 7.47 10.01
C SER A 280 11.64 8.70 10.41
N ASP A 281 12.90 8.80 9.99
CA ASP A 281 13.76 9.97 10.18
C ASP A 281 13.60 11.06 9.10
N SER A 282 12.49 11.02 8.35
CA SER A 282 12.18 11.93 7.24
C SER A 282 13.09 11.81 6.00
N LEU A 283 13.93 10.76 5.90
CA LEU A 283 14.73 10.53 4.71
C LEU A 283 13.91 9.88 3.58
N ILE A 284 14.03 10.43 2.37
CA ILE A 284 13.60 9.80 1.12
C ILE A 284 14.83 9.22 0.44
N GLN A 285 14.75 7.95 0.06
CA GLN A 285 15.76 7.28 -0.76
C GLN A 285 15.15 6.72 -2.04
N LEU A 286 15.90 6.84 -3.13
CA LEU A 286 15.61 6.22 -4.41
C LEU A 286 16.55 5.03 -4.61
N LEU A 287 15.97 3.85 -4.78
CA LEU A 287 16.72 2.61 -4.97
C LEU A 287 16.60 2.13 -6.42
N LEU A 288 17.73 1.87 -7.06
CA LEU A 288 17.76 1.29 -8.39
C LEU A 288 17.50 -0.22 -8.33
N VAL A 289 16.38 -0.66 -8.90
CA VAL A 289 15.84 -2.02 -8.74
C VAL A 289 16.85 -3.15 -9.01
N PRO A 290 17.63 -3.16 -10.12
CA PRO A 290 18.58 -4.25 -10.37
C PRO A 290 19.65 -4.48 -9.29
N THR A 291 19.97 -3.45 -8.49
CA THR A 291 21.07 -3.49 -7.52
C THR A 291 20.64 -3.17 -6.09
N MET A 292 19.42 -2.65 -5.92
CA MET A 292 18.93 -2.00 -4.71
C MET A 292 19.86 -0.92 -4.14
N ARG A 293 20.77 -0.38 -4.97
CA ARG A 293 21.67 0.69 -4.54
C ARG A 293 20.90 2.01 -4.46
N VAL A 294 21.26 2.85 -3.49
CA VAL A 294 20.78 4.22 -3.40
C VAL A 294 21.36 5.01 -4.57
N VAL A 295 20.50 5.54 -5.43
CA VAL A 295 20.89 6.41 -6.56
C VAL A 295 20.57 7.87 -6.32
N GLY A 296 19.76 8.18 -5.32
CA GLY A 296 19.46 9.53 -4.89
C GLY A 296 18.78 9.54 -3.54
N GLU A 297 19.03 10.56 -2.73
CA GLU A 297 18.39 10.71 -1.43
C GLU A 297 18.23 12.18 -1.07
N CYS A 298 17.22 12.48 -0.26
CA CYS A 298 16.96 13.83 0.23
C CYS A 298 16.08 13.75 1.48
N ARG A 299 16.25 14.69 2.41
CA ARG A 299 15.36 14.81 3.57
C ARG A 299 14.16 15.69 3.22
N LEU A 300 12.98 15.24 3.66
CA LEU A 300 11.75 16.04 3.60
C LEU A 300 11.91 17.33 4.39
N LEU A 301 12.37 17.19 5.64
CA LEU A 301 12.50 18.29 6.60
C LEU A 301 13.99 18.60 6.79
N ARG A 302 14.49 19.58 6.04
CA ARG A 302 15.91 19.94 6.03
C ARG A 302 16.38 20.62 7.33
N HIS A 303 15.46 21.18 8.11
CA HIS A 303 15.75 22.03 9.27
C HIS A 303 15.26 21.44 10.60
N CYS A 304 14.48 20.36 10.57
CA CYS A 304 13.98 19.71 11.78
C CYS A 304 14.84 18.48 12.10
N ALA A 305 15.36 18.42 13.31
CA ALA A 305 16.12 17.26 13.80
C ALA A 305 15.21 16.16 14.37
N ALA A 306 13.94 16.45 14.63
CA ALA A 306 13.12 15.71 15.59
C ALA A 306 11.76 15.20 15.07
N ASP A 307 11.39 15.46 13.81
CA ASP A 307 10.04 15.13 13.36
C ASP A 307 10.00 13.69 12.81
N ALA A 308 9.47 12.78 13.62
CA ALA A 308 9.33 11.38 13.27
C ALA A 308 8.17 11.19 12.28
N VAL A 309 8.48 10.73 11.07
CA VAL A 309 7.46 10.27 10.12
C VAL A 309 6.86 8.97 10.65
N THR A 310 5.54 8.95 10.82
CA THR A 310 4.80 7.76 11.29
C THR A 310 4.03 7.09 10.18
N LEU A 311 3.61 7.85 9.16
CA LEU A 311 2.95 7.35 7.96
C LEU A 311 3.46 8.11 6.74
N ALA A 312 3.58 7.41 5.61
CA ALA A 312 3.92 8.02 4.34
C ALA A 312 3.15 7.39 3.18
N LYS A 313 2.80 8.21 2.20
CA LYS A 313 2.28 7.80 0.90
C LYS A 313 2.91 8.61 -0.19
N VAL A 314 3.28 7.95 -1.27
CA VAL A 314 3.91 8.58 -2.42
C VAL A 314 3.04 8.39 -3.64
N SER A 315 2.69 9.49 -4.31
CA SER A 315 2.19 9.41 -5.67
C SER A 315 3.33 9.27 -6.65
N ARG A 316 3.09 8.43 -7.64
CA ARG A 316 4.02 8.23 -8.74
C ARG A 316 3.81 9.34 -9.78
N PRO A 317 4.86 9.76 -10.49
CA PRO A 317 4.73 10.63 -11.65
C PRO A 317 3.76 10.05 -12.68
N SER A 318 2.84 10.87 -13.18
CA SER A 318 1.97 10.51 -14.30
C SER A 318 2.80 10.47 -15.59
N VAL A 319 2.54 9.48 -16.45
CA VAL A 319 3.12 9.40 -17.81
C VAL A 319 2.74 10.64 -18.64
N ALA A 320 1.62 11.29 -18.32
CA ALA A 320 1.14 12.48 -19.02
C ALA A 320 1.72 13.81 -18.47
N GLU A 321 2.45 13.79 -17.35
CA GLU A 321 3.00 15.00 -16.71
C GLU A 321 4.51 15.17 -16.91
N THR A 322 5.12 14.36 -17.77
CA THR A 322 6.49 14.58 -18.26
C THR A 322 6.50 15.70 -19.29
N VAL A 323 6.35 16.94 -18.82
CA VAL A 323 6.67 18.14 -19.60
C VAL A 323 8.20 18.22 -19.67
N GLU A 324 8.73 18.07 -20.88
CA GLU A 324 10.11 18.33 -21.31
C GLU A 324 11.26 18.04 -20.31
N GLY A 325 11.96 16.93 -20.57
CA GLY A 325 13.33 16.69 -20.10
C GLY A 325 13.47 16.05 -18.72
N HIS A 326 13.92 14.79 -18.70
CA HIS A 326 14.57 13.98 -17.61
C HIS A 326 14.15 14.12 -16.14
N SER A 327 13.13 14.92 -15.84
CA SER A 327 12.65 15.28 -14.52
C SER A 327 11.29 14.64 -14.33
N LYS A 328 11.17 13.90 -13.22
CA LYS A 328 9.94 13.22 -12.84
C LYS A 328 9.40 13.90 -11.59
N PHE A 329 8.16 14.36 -11.68
CA PHE A 329 7.46 15.04 -10.59
C PHE A 329 6.49 14.09 -9.91
N GLY A 330 6.53 14.04 -8.59
CA GLY A 330 5.56 13.32 -7.77
C GLY A 330 5.25 14.08 -6.49
N LEU A 331 4.29 13.57 -5.72
CA LEU A 331 3.92 14.13 -4.43
C LEU A 331 4.18 13.10 -3.34
N VAL A 332 4.73 13.55 -2.22
CA VAL A 332 4.89 12.76 -1.00
C VAL A 332 4.02 13.39 0.08
N ALA A 333 3.07 12.62 0.58
CA ALA A 333 2.29 12.97 1.76
C ALA A 333 2.85 12.18 2.95
N VAL A 334 2.96 12.84 4.10
CA VAL A 334 3.43 12.22 5.36
C VAL A 334 2.58 12.65 6.54
N VAL A 335 2.62 11.84 7.59
CA VAL A 335 2.18 12.21 8.93
C VAL A 335 3.42 12.24 9.83
N LEU A 336 3.59 13.36 10.53
CA LEU A 336 4.61 13.59 11.53
C LEU A 336 3.96 13.47 12.92
N GLU A 337 4.68 12.85 13.86
CA GLU A 337 4.27 12.74 15.27
C GLU A 337 2.86 12.19 15.50
N ASN A 338 2.33 11.44 14.52
CA ASN A 338 0.99 10.89 14.45
C ASN A 338 -0.17 11.88 14.19
N ASN A 339 0.00 13.19 14.25
CA ASN A 339 -1.15 14.14 14.15
C ASN A 339 -0.94 15.30 13.17
N ILE A 340 0.26 15.46 12.60
CA ILE A 340 0.58 16.54 11.67
C ILE A 340 0.72 15.98 10.26
N ALA A 341 -0.23 16.27 9.38
CA ALA A 341 -0.15 15.91 7.97
C ALA A 341 0.56 17.01 7.15
N ALA A 342 1.48 16.59 6.28
CA ALA A 342 2.24 17.49 5.41
C ALA A 342 2.41 16.89 4.00
N CYS A 343 2.56 17.76 3.00
CA CYS A 343 2.81 17.38 1.61
C CYS A 343 4.05 18.05 1.03
N PHE A 344 4.72 17.32 0.14
CA PHE A 344 5.93 17.75 -0.52
C PHE A 344 5.89 17.39 -2.00
N HIS A 345 6.21 18.37 -2.84
CA HIS A 345 6.57 18.13 -4.23
C HIS A 345 7.97 17.55 -4.29
N VAL A 346 8.10 16.42 -4.97
CA VAL A 346 9.38 15.73 -5.16
C VAL A 346 9.67 15.66 -6.64
N THR A 347 10.75 16.32 -7.04
CA THR A 347 11.26 16.32 -8.41
C THR A 347 12.57 15.57 -8.45
N VAL A 348 12.62 14.54 -9.30
CA VAL A 348 13.78 13.67 -9.48
C VAL A 348 14.35 13.89 -10.87
N ARG A 349 15.60 14.33 -10.93
CA ARG A 349 16.34 14.53 -12.19
C ARG A 349 17.50 13.55 -12.26
N TYR A 350 17.57 12.76 -13.33
CA TYR A 350 18.69 11.83 -13.55
C TYR A 350 19.83 12.55 -14.29
N VAL A 351 21.03 12.50 -13.72
CA VAL A 351 22.25 13.10 -14.28
C VAL A 351 22.98 12.03 -15.10
N GLY A 352 23.26 12.32 -16.38
CA GLY A 352 24.04 11.45 -17.27
C GLY A 352 23.39 11.00 -18.59
N ALA A 353 22.23 11.53 -18.97
CA ALA A 353 21.55 11.20 -20.24
C ALA A 353 21.67 12.32 -21.31
N ALA A 354 22.73 13.12 -21.26
CA ALA A 354 23.01 14.16 -22.24
C ALA A 354 24.47 14.08 -22.68
N ASP A 355 24.77 13.17 -23.60
CA ASP A 355 25.35 13.51 -24.90
C ASP A 355 25.51 12.25 -25.76
N ASP A 356 24.81 12.24 -26.89
CA ASP A 356 24.79 11.14 -27.86
C ASP A 356 26.07 11.10 -28.74
N ARG A 357 27.23 11.51 -28.19
CA ARG A 357 28.49 11.63 -28.95
C ARG A 357 29.78 11.14 -28.30
N GLU A 358 29.77 10.59 -27.09
CA GLU A 358 30.96 9.92 -26.55
C GLU A 358 30.64 8.52 -26.01
N VAL A 359 30.11 7.67 -26.90
CA VAL A 359 30.10 6.22 -26.69
C VAL A 359 31.51 5.69 -26.87
N LYS A 360 32.30 5.73 -25.79
CA LYS A 360 33.28 4.69 -25.42
C LYS A 360 33.91 5.03 -24.08
N ARG A 361 33.60 4.19 -23.09
CA ARG A 361 34.24 4.08 -21.77
C ARG A 361 33.90 5.20 -20.80
N HIS A 362 32.73 5.10 -20.17
CA HIS A 362 32.61 4.91 -18.72
C HIS A 362 31.14 4.56 -18.43
N ARG A 363 30.91 3.38 -17.86
CA ARG A 363 29.60 2.94 -17.37
C ARG A 363 29.32 3.72 -16.07
N GLY A 364 29.11 5.03 -16.20
CA GLY A 364 28.81 5.93 -15.09
C GLY A 364 27.45 5.57 -14.52
N GLU A 365 27.39 5.37 -13.20
CA GLU A 365 26.14 5.14 -12.50
C GLU A 365 25.29 6.41 -12.61
N ALA A 366 24.11 6.32 -13.25
CA ALA A 366 23.21 7.46 -13.34
C ALA A 366 22.78 7.86 -11.92
N LEU A 367 23.31 8.99 -11.44
CA LEU A 367 22.94 9.58 -10.16
C LEU A 367 21.63 10.35 -10.33
N ALA A 368 20.73 10.21 -9.37
CA ALA A 368 19.48 10.95 -9.31
C ALA A 368 19.61 12.11 -8.32
N VAL A 369 19.41 13.32 -8.82
CA VAL A 369 19.28 14.52 -7.99
C VAL A 369 17.82 14.62 -7.56
N VAL A 370 17.58 14.49 -6.26
CA VAL A 370 16.24 14.58 -5.65
C VAL A 370 16.08 15.97 -5.04
N SER A 371 15.14 16.72 -5.57
CA SER A 371 14.73 18.02 -5.05
C SER A 371 13.35 17.90 -4.42
N VAL A 372 13.20 18.52 -3.24
CA VAL A 372 11.98 18.47 -2.44
C VAL A 372 11.57 19.91 -2.15
N VAL A 373 10.31 20.22 -2.42
CA VAL A 373 9.70 21.53 -2.15
C VAL A 373 8.42 21.31 -1.36
N PRO A 374 8.27 21.89 -0.15
CA PRO A 374 7.03 21.79 0.62
C PRO A 374 5.88 22.49 -0.12
N THR A 375 4.65 21.99 0.01
CA THR A 375 3.48 22.56 -0.68
C THR A 375 2.88 23.81 -0.04
N MET A 376 3.38 24.21 1.15
CA MET A 376 3.18 25.49 1.90
C MET A 376 2.48 25.35 3.26
N GLN A 377 1.56 24.40 3.47
CA GLN A 377 0.82 24.27 4.75
C GLN A 377 0.91 22.87 5.34
N THR A 378 0.74 22.77 6.67
CA THR A 378 0.53 21.51 7.38
C THR A 378 -0.87 21.52 7.99
N TYR A 379 -1.45 20.34 8.16
CA TYR A 379 -2.74 20.19 8.82
C TYR A 379 -2.54 19.41 10.12
N CYS A 380 -2.99 19.99 11.23
CA CYS A 380 -2.97 19.34 12.55
C CYS A 380 -4.37 18.82 12.88
N THR A 381 -4.45 17.58 13.37
CA THR A 381 -5.73 16.92 13.73
C THR A 381 -6.18 17.19 15.17
N GLU A 382 -5.66 18.23 15.82
CA GLU A 382 -6.05 18.66 17.19
C GLU A 382 -6.04 17.47 18.19
N ASP A 383 -4.90 16.77 18.25
CA ASP A 383 -4.62 15.64 19.16
C ASP A 383 -5.29 14.29 18.85
N ILE A 384 -6.08 14.16 17.78
CA ILE A 384 -6.56 12.84 17.34
C ILE A 384 -5.53 12.21 16.40
N PRO A 385 -4.89 11.08 16.76
CA PRO A 385 -3.87 10.48 15.90
C PRO A 385 -4.45 10.03 14.55
N VAL A 386 -3.67 10.27 13.50
CA VAL A 386 -3.87 9.71 12.17
C VAL A 386 -3.48 8.25 12.19
N ARG A 387 -4.46 7.42 11.85
CA ARG A 387 -4.34 5.98 11.76
C ARG A 387 -3.79 5.54 10.41
N GLU A 388 -4.33 6.12 9.34
CA GLU A 388 -3.90 5.87 7.98
C GLU A 388 -3.90 7.11 7.12
N LEU A 389 -3.00 7.08 6.15
CA LEU A 389 -2.83 8.11 5.14
C LEU A 389 -3.02 7.46 3.76
N HIS A 390 -3.80 8.11 2.91
CA HIS A 390 -3.95 7.78 1.49
C HIS A 390 -3.80 9.03 0.64
N LEU A 391 -3.34 8.83 -0.59
CA LEU A 391 -3.23 9.89 -1.58
C LEU A 391 -3.97 9.44 -2.83
N ALA A 392 -4.93 10.25 -3.25
CA ALA A 392 -5.76 9.95 -4.41
C ALA A 392 -5.85 11.16 -5.34
N ARG A 393 -6.14 10.88 -6.62
CA ARG A 393 -6.31 11.92 -7.63
C ARG A 393 -7.64 11.74 -8.36
N SER A 394 -8.55 12.68 -8.15
CA SER A 394 -9.76 12.81 -8.95
C SER A 394 -9.60 13.99 -9.92
N PHE A 395 -9.84 15.23 -9.50
CA PHE A 395 -9.56 16.44 -10.30
C PHE A 395 -8.30 17.18 -9.79
N ALA A 396 -8.14 17.24 -8.47
CA ALA A 396 -6.91 17.62 -7.76
C ALA A 396 -6.33 16.43 -6.99
N TRP A 397 -5.12 16.61 -6.46
CA TRP A 397 -4.55 15.68 -5.49
C TRP A 397 -5.23 15.89 -4.14
N THR A 398 -5.71 14.79 -3.55
CA THR A 398 -6.42 14.80 -2.28
C THR A 398 -5.72 13.87 -1.30
N VAL A 399 -5.34 14.41 -0.16
CA VAL A 399 -4.89 13.65 1.00
C VAL A 399 -6.12 13.17 1.76
N VAL A 400 -6.17 11.87 2.04
CA VAL A 400 -7.24 11.28 2.85
C VAL A 400 -6.63 10.72 4.12
N LEU A 401 -7.05 11.27 5.26
CA LEU A 401 -6.64 10.82 6.58
C LEU A 401 -7.79 10.02 7.19
N LEU A 402 -7.48 8.82 7.67
CA LEU A 402 -8.34 8.09 8.60
C LEU A 402 -7.81 8.37 10.01
N LEU A 403 -8.63 8.98 10.85
CA LEU A 403 -8.31 9.24 12.25
C LEU A 403 -8.72 8.06 13.13
N GLU A 404 -8.09 7.91 14.29
CA GLU A 404 -8.49 6.88 15.26
C GLU A 404 -9.90 7.08 15.81
N SER A 405 -10.43 8.30 15.77
CA SER A 405 -11.85 8.54 16.08
C SER A 405 -12.81 7.84 15.11
N GLY A 406 -12.32 7.35 13.96
CA GLY A 406 -13.14 6.85 12.85
C GLY A 406 -13.50 7.95 11.85
N ALA A 407 -13.12 9.20 12.12
CA ALA A 407 -13.33 10.28 11.17
C ALA A 407 -12.43 10.11 9.94
N ILE A 408 -13.01 10.38 8.77
CA ILE A 408 -12.28 10.53 7.52
C ILE A 408 -12.21 12.02 7.20
N VAL A 409 -10.98 12.49 6.99
CA VAL A 409 -10.66 13.87 6.65
C VAL A 409 -10.10 13.89 5.24
N PHE A 410 -10.70 14.70 4.37
CA PHE A 410 -10.24 14.92 3.01
C PHE A 410 -9.63 16.32 2.93
N LEU A 411 -8.36 16.39 2.57
CA LEU A 411 -7.60 17.62 2.43
C LEU A 411 -7.17 17.78 0.98
N ASP A 412 -7.23 19.00 0.48
CA ASP A 412 -6.52 19.35 -0.76
C ASP A 412 -5.00 19.26 -0.52
N ALA A 413 -4.26 18.57 -1.39
CA ALA A 413 -2.86 18.25 -1.10
C ALA A 413 -1.91 19.44 -1.31
N GLU A 414 -2.32 20.46 -2.07
CA GLU A 414 -1.55 21.68 -2.27
C GLU A 414 -1.72 22.62 -1.08
N THR A 415 -2.97 22.89 -0.70
CA THR A 415 -3.32 23.88 0.32
C THR A 415 -3.47 23.30 1.73
N MET A 416 -3.59 21.99 1.87
CA MET A 416 -3.94 21.28 3.11
C MET A 416 -5.27 21.75 3.75
N ARG A 417 -6.13 22.44 2.99
CA ARG A 417 -7.45 22.88 3.44
C ARG A 417 -8.42 21.70 3.49
N LEU A 418 -9.27 21.72 4.51
CA LEU A 418 -10.33 20.74 4.70
C LEU A 418 -11.38 20.87 3.59
N SER A 419 -11.48 19.84 2.75
CA SER A 419 -12.52 19.72 1.73
C SER A 419 -13.79 19.10 2.30
N VAL A 420 -13.66 17.97 2.99
CA VAL A 420 -14.78 17.23 3.59
C VAL A 420 -14.30 16.56 4.87
N HIS A 421 -15.17 16.51 5.88
CA HIS A 421 -15.00 15.71 7.09
C HIS A 421 -16.24 14.82 7.29
N ARG A 422 -16.04 13.54 7.59
CA ARG A 422 -17.13 12.61 7.89
C ARG A 422 -16.74 11.66 9.00
N ALA A 423 -17.53 11.63 10.06
CA ALA A 423 -17.45 10.57 11.06
C ALA A 423 -18.03 9.27 10.50
N VAL A 424 -17.32 8.17 10.69
CA VAL A 424 -17.81 6.83 10.35
C VAL A 424 -18.26 6.14 11.62
N ASN A 425 -19.47 5.56 11.60
CA ASN A 425 -19.94 4.75 12.72
C ASN A 425 -19.04 3.53 12.88
N ARG A 426 -18.37 3.44 14.02
CA ARG A 426 -17.47 2.35 14.32
C ARG A 426 -18.24 1.20 14.96
N LEU A 427 -17.94 -0.02 14.52
CA LEU A 427 -18.48 -1.22 15.13
C LEU A 427 -17.65 -1.65 16.35
N ARG A 428 -16.38 -1.22 16.44
CA ARG A 428 -15.50 -1.49 17.57
C ARG A 428 -14.83 -0.23 18.10
N ALA A 429 -14.49 -0.25 19.38
CA ALA A 429 -13.73 0.82 20.01
C ALA A 429 -12.30 0.93 19.40
N PRO A 430 -11.70 2.14 19.37
CA PRO A 430 -10.29 2.31 19.07
C PRO A 430 -9.41 1.48 20.01
N ASP A 431 -8.31 0.96 19.47
CA ASP A 431 -7.30 0.28 20.26
C ASP A 431 -6.36 1.32 20.87
N ALA A 432 -6.66 1.74 22.10
CA ALA A 432 -5.92 2.79 22.80
C ALA A 432 -4.47 2.40 23.12
N ALA A 433 -4.18 1.11 23.30
CA ALA A 433 -2.86 0.61 23.70
C ALA A 433 -1.78 0.81 22.61
N ARG A 434 -2.19 1.05 21.37
CA ARG A 434 -1.30 1.24 20.21
C ARG A 434 -0.39 2.48 20.34
N TYR A 435 -0.85 3.51 21.04
CA TYR A 435 -0.13 4.80 21.17
C TYR A 435 0.85 4.81 22.34
N GLU A 436 0.55 4.05 23.39
CA GLU A 436 1.41 3.91 24.55
C GLU A 436 2.63 3.01 24.26
N ALA A 437 2.53 2.13 23.25
CA ALA A 437 3.53 1.11 22.96
C ALA A 437 4.77 1.60 22.19
N GLY A 438 4.86 2.88 21.80
CA GLY A 438 6.05 3.45 21.14
C GLY A 438 6.48 2.71 19.87
N GLY A 439 6.04 3.17 18.69
CA GLY A 439 6.63 2.82 17.39
C GLY A 439 6.46 1.38 16.89
N LEU A 440 6.24 0.38 17.73
CA LEU A 440 6.08 -1.02 17.28
C LEU A 440 4.71 -1.26 16.65
N LEU A 441 4.58 -0.88 15.38
CA LEU A 441 3.49 -1.22 14.48
C LEU A 441 3.49 -2.74 14.20
N THR A 442 3.03 -3.53 15.17
CA THR A 442 2.95 -5.01 15.05
C THR A 442 1.54 -5.57 15.27
N ALA A 443 0.56 -4.72 15.58
CA ALA A 443 -0.84 -5.15 15.58
C ALA A 443 -1.37 -5.23 14.13
N PRO A 444 -2.10 -6.30 13.76
CA PRO A 444 -2.80 -6.34 12.49
C PRO A 444 -3.73 -5.14 12.36
N ARG A 445 -3.80 -4.52 11.18
CA ARG A 445 -4.63 -3.34 10.94
C ARG A 445 -6.10 -3.73 10.98
N HIS A 446 -6.69 -3.78 12.17
CA HIS A 446 -8.10 -4.11 12.35
C HIS A 446 -9.06 -3.04 11.83
N PHE A 447 -8.54 -1.87 11.43
CA PHE A 447 -9.31 -0.79 10.86
C PHE A 447 -8.41 0.01 9.91
N PHE A 448 -8.83 0.18 8.66
CA PHE A 448 -8.05 0.86 7.63
C PHE A 448 -8.95 1.41 6.52
N CYS A 449 -8.44 2.38 5.76
CA CYS A 449 -9.12 2.96 4.62
C CYS A 449 -8.49 2.46 3.31
N LEU A 450 -9.28 2.41 2.24
CA LEU A 450 -8.81 2.17 0.88
C LEU A 450 -9.50 3.17 -0.03
N VAL A 451 -8.73 3.82 -0.90
CA VAL A 451 -9.24 4.87 -1.78
C VAL A 451 -9.01 4.50 -3.24
N SER A 452 -10.03 4.69 -4.08
CA SER A 452 -9.95 4.61 -5.54
C SER A 452 -10.01 6.00 -6.15
N GLY A 453 -9.12 6.31 -7.09
CA GLY A 453 -8.95 7.65 -7.65
C GLY A 453 -10.09 8.12 -8.56
N ARG A 454 -10.70 7.24 -9.37
CA ARG A 454 -11.80 7.59 -10.29
C ARG A 454 -12.70 6.38 -10.62
N PRO A 455 -14.05 6.49 -10.51
CA PRO A 455 -14.75 7.49 -9.71
C PRO A 455 -14.28 7.44 -8.26
N PHE A 456 -14.29 8.59 -7.58
CA PHE A 456 -13.81 8.65 -6.21
C PHE A 456 -14.66 7.72 -5.33
N SER A 457 -14.04 6.71 -4.74
CA SER A 457 -14.69 5.75 -3.84
C SER A 457 -13.75 5.45 -2.69
N ALA A 458 -14.29 5.38 -1.48
CA ALA A 458 -13.54 4.98 -0.31
C ALA A 458 -14.21 3.76 0.33
N ALA A 459 -13.40 2.84 0.83
CA ALA A 459 -13.84 1.73 1.65
C ALA A 459 -13.10 1.81 2.98
N VAL A 460 -13.85 1.78 4.07
CA VAL A 460 -13.28 1.63 5.42
C VAL A 460 -13.51 0.20 5.85
N VAL A 461 -12.43 -0.53 6.09
CA VAL A 461 -12.46 -1.93 6.47
C VAL A 461 -12.20 -2.03 7.97
N GLU A 462 -13.15 -2.55 8.73
CA GLU A 462 -13.03 -2.81 10.16
C GLU A 462 -13.16 -4.31 10.45
N HIS A 463 -12.04 -4.99 10.73
CA HIS A 463 -11.95 -6.42 11.00
C HIS A 463 -12.49 -7.25 9.84
N ASN A 464 -13.76 -7.69 9.90
CA ASN A 464 -14.46 -8.45 8.86
C ASN A 464 -15.64 -7.67 8.24
N ALA A 465 -15.83 -6.41 8.63
CA ALA A 465 -16.80 -5.49 8.09
C ALA A 465 -16.14 -4.49 7.12
N ALA A 466 -16.90 -4.00 6.16
CA ALA A 466 -16.48 -2.94 5.25
C ALA A 466 -17.62 -1.94 5.09
N ILE A 467 -17.31 -0.65 5.20
CA ILE A 467 -18.21 0.48 5.00
C ILE A 467 -17.78 1.13 3.68
N LEU A 468 -18.69 1.15 2.71
CA LEU A 468 -18.43 1.76 1.41
C LEU A 468 -19.02 3.17 1.37
N LEU A 469 -18.17 4.13 1.01
CA LEU A 469 -18.54 5.51 0.68
C LEU A 469 -18.55 5.64 -0.84
N LYS A 470 -19.75 5.74 -1.41
CA LYS A 470 -19.99 5.83 -2.85
C LYS A 470 -21.03 6.89 -3.18
N ALA A 471 -20.94 7.42 -4.41
CA ALA A 471 -22.01 8.23 -4.98
C ALA A 471 -23.32 7.42 -5.01
N GLN A 472 -24.42 8.07 -4.63
CA GLN A 472 -25.77 7.56 -4.79
C GLN A 472 -26.23 7.71 -6.24
#